data_AF-A0AAU3QZE8-F1
#
_entry.id   AF-A0AAU3QZE8-F1
#
_cell.length_a   1.000
_cell.length_b   1.000
_cell.length_c   1.000
_cell.angle_alpha   90.00
_cell.angle_beta   90.00
_cell.angle_gamma   90.00
#
_symmetry.space_group_name_H-M   'P 1'
#
loop_
_entity.id
_entity.type
_entity.pdbx_description
1 polymer ?
#
loop_
_entity_poly.entity_id
_entity_poly.type
_entity_poly.pdbx_seq_one_letter_code
_entity_poly.pdbx_strand_id
1 'polypeptide(L)'
;MTATWEGHPIGVWAKNARAAARESEELRAAGRPVPSAAGAMTEARRDELDAIDPGWCPAWDTGWQRCYRLVQNHVQAGGTLPETAGYVIVQGEDLGRWVTAQRFGWEQLLPVQQWILENALGLQAAGEDERPVKQTQETKWALNLTAAQQFHAREGHLRVPRKHAEHLESEDALSGRQGGADGPVVVKLGTWLDNVRKRAAKLPEQRRTDLDQLGMRW
;
A
#
# COMPACT_ATOMS: atom_id res chain seq x y z
N MET A 1 16.39 7.04 -14.39
CA MET A 1 17.50 7.99 -14.57
C MET A 1 18.16 8.17 -13.20
N THR A 2 19.47 7.98 -13.09
CA THR A 2 20.16 8.13 -11.79
C THR A 2 20.38 9.61 -11.50
N ALA A 3 20.14 10.05 -10.27
CA ALA A 3 20.41 11.43 -9.86
C ALA A 3 21.90 11.75 -10.05
N THR A 4 22.18 12.89 -10.68
CA THR A 4 23.53 13.43 -10.90
C THR A 4 23.61 14.86 -10.41
N TRP A 5 24.79 15.28 -9.95
CA TRP A 5 25.11 16.66 -9.57
C TRP A 5 26.46 17.01 -10.19
N GLU A 6 26.51 18.03 -11.04
CA GLU A 6 27.73 18.45 -11.77
C GLU A 6 28.44 17.28 -12.52
N GLY A 7 27.65 16.35 -13.06
CA GLY A 7 28.18 15.15 -13.74
C GLY A 7 28.58 14.00 -12.80
N HIS A 8 28.58 14.21 -11.48
CA HIS A 8 28.82 13.17 -10.49
C HIS A 8 27.54 12.34 -10.23
N PRO A 9 27.60 11.00 -10.25
CA PRO A 9 26.44 10.13 -10.06
C PRO A 9 26.05 10.01 -8.58
N ILE A 10 25.56 11.10 -7.99
CA ILE A 10 25.26 11.20 -6.56
C ILE A 10 24.26 10.14 -6.08
N GLY A 11 23.32 9.71 -6.95
CA GLY A 11 22.40 8.62 -6.61
C GLY A 11 23.08 7.26 -6.43
N VAL A 12 24.05 6.93 -7.30
CA VAL A 12 24.86 5.70 -7.16
C VAL A 12 25.76 5.82 -5.94
N TRP A 13 26.39 6.98 -5.76
CA TRP A 13 27.24 7.23 -4.60
C TRP A 13 26.47 7.06 -3.28
N ALA A 14 25.29 7.66 -3.14
CA ALA A 14 24.48 7.57 -1.92
C ALA A 14 24.00 6.14 -1.67
N LYS A 15 23.64 5.39 -2.72
CA LYS A 15 23.32 3.96 -2.60
C LYS A 15 24.51 3.17 -2.04
N ASN A 16 25.70 3.38 -2.60
CA ASN A 16 26.91 2.67 -2.16
C ASN A 16 27.33 3.08 -0.75
N ALA A 17 27.20 4.37 -0.40
CA ALA A 17 27.47 4.86 0.95
C ALA A 17 26.56 4.19 1.99
N ARG A 18 25.27 4.03 1.71
CA ARG A 18 24.33 3.32 2.61
C ARG A 18 24.69 1.84 2.76
N ALA A 19 25.09 1.19 1.67
CA ALA A 19 25.53 -0.21 1.72
C ALA A 19 26.79 -0.35 2.60
N ALA A 20 27.78 0.52 2.40
CA ALA A 20 29.00 0.53 3.20
C ALA A 20 28.72 0.83 4.68
N ALA A 21 27.77 1.71 5.00
CA ALA A 21 27.38 1.99 6.39
C ALA A 21 26.82 0.76 7.09
N ARG A 22 25.89 0.05 6.44
CA ARG A 22 25.26 -1.16 6.98
C ARG A 22 26.27 -2.28 7.18
N GLU A 23 27.14 -2.51 6.20
CA GLU A 23 28.24 -3.48 6.32
C GLU A 23 29.19 -3.12 7.48
N SER A 24 29.58 -1.86 7.61
CA SER A 24 30.39 -1.40 8.73
C SER A 24 29.70 -1.58 10.09
N GLU A 25 28.39 -1.37 10.18
CA GLU A 25 27.62 -1.66 11.40
C GLU A 25 27.62 -3.14 11.75
N GLU A 26 27.39 -4.02 10.76
CA GLU A 26 27.42 -5.47 10.94
C GLU A 26 28.79 -5.96 11.41
N LEU A 27 29.88 -5.44 10.82
CA LEU A 27 31.25 -5.75 11.25
C LEU A 27 31.48 -5.33 12.70
N ARG A 28 31.09 -4.11 13.08
CA ARG A 28 31.21 -3.63 14.47
C ARG A 28 30.39 -4.47 15.44
N ALA A 29 29.15 -4.82 15.08
CA ALA A 29 28.29 -5.68 15.89
C ALA A 29 28.91 -7.08 16.09
N ALA A 30 29.66 -7.58 15.10
CA ALA A 30 30.41 -8.83 15.19
C ALA A 30 31.80 -8.68 15.86
N GLY A 31 32.17 -7.50 16.37
CA GLY A 31 33.48 -7.23 16.99
C GLY A 31 34.64 -7.24 15.98
N ARG A 32 34.37 -7.09 14.68
CA ARG A 32 35.37 -7.09 13.62
C ARG A 32 35.76 -5.65 13.25
N PRO A 33 37.04 -5.39 12.93
CA PRO A 33 37.48 -4.06 12.53
C PRO A 33 36.89 -3.69 11.16
N VAL A 34 36.46 -2.44 11.03
CA VAL A 34 36.09 -1.86 9.73
C VAL A 34 37.37 -1.50 8.97
N PRO A 35 37.60 -2.02 7.75
CA PRO A 35 38.81 -1.72 6.98
C PRO A 35 38.93 -0.23 6.66
N SER A 36 40.15 0.33 6.67
CA SER A 36 40.42 1.69 6.18
C SER A 36 40.73 1.66 4.67
N ALA A 37 39.76 1.21 3.87
CA ALA A 37 39.87 1.15 2.42
C ALA A 37 39.06 2.28 1.76
N ALA A 38 39.43 2.67 0.54
CA ALA A 38 38.69 3.65 -0.26
C ALA A 38 37.27 3.13 -0.54
N GLY A 39 36.29 3.62 0.23
CA GLY A 39 34.89 3.20 0.14
C GLY A 39 34.30 2.68 1.45
N ALA A 40 35.12 2.32 2.44
CA ALA A 40 34.63 1.90 3.75
C ALA A 40 33.95 3.06 4.50
N MET A 41 32.91 2.73 5.27
CA MET A 41 32.25 3.69 6.14
C MET A 41 32.90 3.70 7.53
N THR A 42 33.97 4.47 7.65
CA THR A 42 34.61 4.80 8.95
C THR A 42 33.67 5.62 9.83
N GLU A 43 33.94 5.68 11.14
CA GLU A 43 33.16 6.50 12.09
C GLU A 43 33.19 7.99 11.73
N ALA A 44 34.38 8.57 11.54
CA ALA A 44 34.51 9.98 11.15
C ALA A 44 33.71 10.34 9.89
N ARG A 45 33.79 9.49 8.84
CA ARG A 45 33.00 9.68 7.61
C ARG A 45 31.49 9.57 7.84
N ARG A 46 31.05 8.70 8.75
CA ARG A 46 29.64 8.61 9.11
C ARG A 46 29.19 9.87 9.82
N ASP A 47 29.98 10.37 10.77
CA ASP A 47 29.67 11.58 11.53
C ASP A 47 29.54 12.80 10.60
N GLU A 48 30.41 12.91 9.59
CA GLU A 48 30.30 13.94 8.55
C GLU A 48 28.98 13.86 7.76
N LEU A 49 28.51 12.65 7.43
CA LEU A 49 27.24 12.47 6.72
C LEU A 49 26.02 12.70 7.62
N ASP A 50 26.10 12.25 8.87
CA ASP A 50 25.06 12.48 9.87
C ASP A 50 24.91 13.99 10.19
N ALA A 51 26.01 14.75 10.14
CA ALA A 51 25.97 16.21 10.27
C ALA A 51 25.25 16.91 9.09
N ILE A 52 25.25 16.30 7.89
CA ILE A 52 24.56 16.84 6.71
C ILE A 52 23.07 16.47 6.74
N ASP A 53 22.75 15.19 6.93
CA ASP A 53 21.39 14.68 7.03
C ASP A 53 21.36 13.43 7.93
N PRO A 54 20.94 13.52 9.19
CA PRO A 54 20.84 12.36 10.09
C PRO A 54 19.97 11.23 9.55
N GLY A 55 19.09 11.52 8.57
CA GLY A 55 18.23 10.55 7.89
C GLY A 55 18.83 9.96 6.61
N TRP A 56 20.12 10.16 6.32
CA TRP A 56 20.72 9.75 5.04
C TRP A 56 20.80 8.22 4.89
N CYS A 57 20.98 7.47 5.98
CA CYS A 57 21.02 6.00 6.01
C CYS A 57 19.97 5.42 6.97
N PRO A 58 18.67 5.43 6.59
CA PRO A 58 17.61 4.93 7.45
C PRO A 58 17.68 3.41 7.60
N ALA A 59 17.18 2.93 8.74
CA ALA A 59 17.01 1.50 9.05
C ALA A 59 15.88 0.84 8.23
N TRP A 60 15.03 1.64 7.58
CA TRP A 60 13.92 1.18 6.74
C TRP A 60 14.21 1.35 5.23
N ASP A 61 13.26 0.90 4.41
CA ASP A 61 13.35 1.02 2.96
C ASP A 61 13.33 2.49 2.49
N THR A 62 14.20 2.82 1.54
CA THR A 62 14.32 4.19 1.01
C THR A 62 13.07 4.69 0.30
N GLY A 63 12.18 3.80 -0.15
CA GLY A 63 10.87 4.14 -0.71
C GLY A 63 9.98 4.84 0.31
N TRP A 64 9.97 4.41 1.57
CA TRP A 64 9.24 5.10 2.63
C TRP A 64 9.80 6.52 2.85
N GLN A 65 11.13 6.66 2.93
CA GLN A 65 11.80 7.95 3.13
C GLN A 65 11.48 8.93 1.99
N ARG A 66 11.46 8.43 0.75
CA ARG A 66 11.08 9.21 -0.44
C ARG A 66 9.65 9.72 -0.34
N CYS A 67 8.68 8.85 -0.07
CA CYS A 67 7.28 9.26 0.02
C CYS A 67 7.06 10.25 1.17
N TYR A 68 7.67 10.01 2.34
CA TYR A 68 7.68 10.96 3.46
C TYR A 68 8.18 12.35 3.02
N ARG A 69 9.34 12.43 2.36
CA ARG A 69 9.90 13.70 1.86
C ARG A 69 8.98 14.37 0.84
N LEU A 70 8.30 13.61 -0.03
CA LEU A 70 7.34 14.16 -0.97
C LEU A 70 6.13 14.79 -0.26
N VAL A 71 5.59 14.13 0.76
CA VAL A 71 4.50 14.68 1.59
C VAL A 71 4.97 15.91 2.36
N GLN A 72 6.14 15.84 2.99
CA GLN A 72 6.74 16.95 3.73
C GLN A 72 6.91 18.18 2.83
N ASN A 73 7.51 18.00 1.64
CA ASN A 73 7.71 19.09 0.69
C ASN A 73 6.38 19.68 0.19
N HIS A 74 5.37 18.83 -0.03
CA HIS A 74 4.04 19.28 -0.42
C HIS A 74 3.41 20.19 0.65
N VAL A 75 3.47 19.79 1.92
CA VAL A 75 2.94 20.57 3.05
C VAL A 75 3.74 21.87 3.24
N GLN A 76 5.08 21.81 3.18
CA GLN A 76 5.94 22.98 3.29
C GLN A 76 5.73 24.00 2.17
N ALA A 77 5.32 23.55 0.97
CA ALA A 77 4.95 24.42 -0.14
C ALA A 77 3.56 25.06 0.01
N GLY A 78 2.87 24.87 1.15
CA GLY A 78 1.53 25.40 1.43
C GLY A 78 0.39 24.46 1.03
N GLY A 79 0.69 23.22 0.61
CA GLY A 79 -0.32 22.19 0.40
C GLY A 79 -0.92 21.69 1.71
N THR A 80 -2.14 21.19 1.67
CA THR A 80 -2.74 20.48 2.81
C THR A 80 -2.27 19.03 2.85
N LEU A 81 -2.32 18.41 4.02
CA LEU A 81 -1.99 17.00 4.16
C LEU A 81 -2.95 16.15 3.30
N PRO A 82 -2.47 15.35 2.33
CA PRO A 82 -3.35 14.58 1.48
C PRO A 82 -3.98 13.41 2.25
N GLU A 83 -5.28 13.46 2.51
CA GLU A 83 -5.99 12.39 3.22
C GLU A 83 -6.72 11.42 2.29
N THR A 84 -6.91 11.80 1.02
CA THR A 84 -7.63 11.00 0.03
C THR A 84 -6.73 10.60 -1.13
N ALA A 85 -6.74 9.30 -1.47
CA ALA A 85 -6.01 8.76 -2.61
C ALA A 85 -6.50 9.32 -3.96
N GLY A 86 -5.60 9.43 -4.93
CA GLY A 86 -5.89 9.78 -6.32
C GLY A 86 -5.87 11.26 -6.67
N TYR A 87 -5.75 12.15 -5.67
CA TYR A 87 -5.79 13.61 -5.89
C TYR A 87 -4.40 14.24 -6.01
N VAL A 88 -3.48 13.88 -5.11
CA VAL A 88 -2.14 14.48 -5.05
C VAL A 88 -1.12 13.43 -5.48
N ILE A 89 -0.72 13.49 -6.76
CA ILE A 89 0.26 12.59 -7.36
C ILE A 89 1.53 13.37 -7.66
N VAL A 90 2.63 13.03 -6.98
CA VAL A 90 3.92 13.71 -7.14
C VAL A 90 4.97 12.67 -7.50
N GLN A 91 5.68 12.88 -8.63
CA GLN A 91 6.70 11.96 -9.13
C GLN A 91 6.20 10.50 -9.28
N GLY A 92 4.92 10.33 -9.63
CA GLY A 92 4.28 9.02 -9.79
C GLY A 92 3.82 8.36 -8.49
N GLU A 93 4.04 9.00 -7.33
CA GLU A 93 3.56 8.53 -6.03
C GLU A 93 2.25 9.22 -5.67
N ASP A 94 1.24 8.44 -5.30
CA ASP A 94 -0.02 8.93 -4.74
C ASP A 94 0.15 9.20 -3.24
N LEU A 95 0.26 10.47 -2.90
CA LEU A 95 0.56 10.92 -1.53
C LEU A 95 -0.60 10.62 -0.57
N GLY A 96 -1.84 10.78 -1.03
CA GLY A 96 -3.02 10.48 -0.23
C GLY A 96 -3.09 9.00 0.12
N ARG A 97 -2.87 8.14 -0.87
CA ARG A 97 -2.77 6.69 -0.64
C ARG A 97 -1.67 6.33 0.35
N TRP A 98 -0.50 6.97 0.25
CA TRP A 98 0.61 6.69 1.15
C TRP A 98 0.31 7.13 2.59
N VAL A 99 -0.26 8.33 2.77
CA VAL A 99 -0.69 8.85 4.09
C VAL A 99 -1.72 7.92 4.73
N THR A 100 -2.77 7.54 3.99
CA THR A 100 -3.78 6.58 4.43
C THR A 100 -3.13 5.26 4.87
N ALA A 101 -2.18 4.74 4.10
CA ALA A 101 -1.47 3.52 4.44
C ALA A 101 -0.65 3.63 5.73
N GLN A 102 -0.06 4.80 6.03
CA GLN A 102 0.66 5.01 7.29
C GLN A 102 -0.30 5.00 8.47
N ARG A 103 -1.42 5.71 8.38
CA ARG A 103 -2.43 5.78 9.47
C ARG A 103 -3.02 4.42 9.80
N PHE A 104 -3.36 3.62 8.78
CA PHE A 104 -3.94 2.27 8.98
C PHE A 104 -2.90 1.18 9.27
N GLY A 105 -1.65 1.39 8.88
CA GLY A 105 -0.53 0.49 9.12
C GLY A 105 0.30 0.88 10.34
N TRP A 106 -0.20 1.76 11.22
CA TRP A 106 0.59 2.43 12.26
C TRP A 106 1.43 1.49 13.14
N GLU A 107 0.83 0.39 13.59
CA GLU A 107 1.47 -0.62 14.43
C GLU A 107 2.63 -1.37 13.75
N GLN A 108 2.74 -1.28 12.43
CA GLN A 108 3.83 -1.89 11.65
C GLN A 108 5.00 -0.92 11.44
N LEU A 109 4.85 0.35 11.83
CA LEU A 109 5.91 1.34 11.75
C LEU A 109 6.85 1.19 12.93
N LEU A 110 8.14 1.44 12.69
CA LEU A 110 9.11 1.54 13.77
C LEU A 110 8.78 2.77 14.66
N PRO A 111 9.12 2.75 15.96
CA PRO A 111 8.84 3.88 16.87
C PRO A 111 9.34 5.22 16.34
N VAL A 112 10.53 5.24 15.72
CA VAL A 112 11.09 6.44 15.09
C VAL A 112 10.29 6.91 13.88
N GLN A 113 9.71 6.00 13.09
CA GLN A 113 8.84 6.37 11.97
C GLN A 113 7.54 7.01 12.49
N GLN A 114 6.93 6.43 13.53
CA GLN A 114 5.74 7.01 14.19
C GLN A 114 6.05 8.43 14.71
N TRP A 115 7.15 8.58 15.43
CA TRP A 115 7.59 9.88 15.96
C TRP A 115 7.80 10.92 14.83
N ILE A 116 8.45 10.54 13.72
CA ILE A 116 8.64 11.43 12.57
C ILE A 116 7.28 11.87 11.99
N LEU A 117 6.36 10.93 11.78
CA LEU A 117 5.05 11.21 11.20
C LEU A 117 4.21 12.13 12.12
N GLU A 118 4.21 11.87 13.42
CA GLU A 118 3.51 12.70 14.41
C GLU A 118 4.09 14.11 14.46
N ASN A 119 5.41 14.24 14.60
CA ASN A 119 6.03 15.54 14.87
C ASN A 119 6.24 16.39 13.62
N ALA A 120 6.52 15.78 12.47
CA ALA A 120 6.79 16.51 11.24
C ALA A 120 5.55 16.73 10.37
N LEU A 121 4.57 15.82 10.42
CA LEU A 121 3.37 15.87 9.56
C LEU A 121 2.05 15.95 10.35
N GLY A 122 2.07 15.85 11.69
CA GLY A 122 0.84 15.83 12.49
C GLY A 122 0.01 14.57 12.27
N LEU A 123 0.59 13.50 11.73
CA LEU A 123 -0.11 12.25 11.45
C LEU A 123 -0.27 11.41 12.71
N GLN A 124 -1.41 10.75 12.84
CA GLN A 124 -1.71 9.85 13.94
C GLN A 124 -2.27 8.52 13.42
N ALA A 125 -2.19 7.49 14.25
CA ALA A 125 -2.86 6.22 14.00
C ALA A 125 -4.34 6.45 13.68
N ALA A 126 -4.87 5.73 12.70
CA ALA A 126 -6.31 5.74 12.44
C ALA A 126 -7.07 5.17 13.64
N GLY A 127 -8.09 5.89 14.10
CA GLY A 127 -8.98 5.45 15.17
C GLY A 127 -9.74 4.17 14.79
N GLU A 128 -10.30 3.47 15.79
CA GLU A 128 -11.04 2.23 15.54
C GLU A 128 -12.24 2.43 14.61
N ASP A 129 -12.95 3.56 14.75
CA ASP A 129 -14.10 3.93 13.92
C ASP A 129 -13.71 4.29 12.47
N GLU A 130 -12.44 4.62 12.24
CA GLU A 130 -11.92 4.93 10.90
C GLU A 130 -11.48 3.65 10.16
N ARG A 131 -11.16 2.58 10.89
CA ARG A 131 -10.68 1.33 10.30
C ARG A 131 -11.77 0.70 9.45
N PRO A 132 -11.50 0.40 8.15
CA PRO A 132 -12.46 -0.29 7.32
C PRO A 132 -12.86 -1.59 8.02
N VAL A 133 -14.16 -1.76 8.26
CA VAL A 133 -14.70 -3.00 8.82
C VAL A 133 -14.22 -4.13 7.92
N LYS A 134 -13.46 -5.08 8.48
CA LYS A 134 -13.00 -6.26 7.74
C LYS A 134 -14.25 -7.00 7.28
N GLN A 135 -14.62 -6.82 6.01
CA GLN A 135 -15.74 -7.56 5.43
C GLN A 135 -15.46 -9.05 5.57
N THR A 136 -16.38 -9.75 6.24
CA THR A 136 -16.27 -11.19 6.43
C THR A 136 -16.29 -11.90 5.08
N GLN A 137 -15.79 -13.14 5.03
CA GLN A 137 -15.87 -13.95 3.82
C GLN A 137 -17.33 -14.19 3.40
N GLU A 138 -18.26 -14.19 4.36
CA GLU A 138 -19.69 -14.30 4.12
C GLU A 138 -20.26 -13.04 3.48
N THR A 139 -19.96 -11.85 4.00
CA THR A 139 -20.36 -10.57 3.38
C THR A 139 -19.86 -10.46 1.95
N LYS A 140 -18.59 -10.83 1.70
CA LYS A 140 -18.03 -10.84 0.35
C LYS A 140 -18.75 -11.85 -0.54
N TRP A 141 -19.04 -13.05 -0.03
CA TRP A 141 -19.80 -14.06 -0.78
C TRP A 141 -21.18 -13.53 -1.17
N ALA A 142 -21.95 -13.01 -0.20
CA ALA A 142 -23.28 -12.46 -0.41
C ALA A 142 -23.28 -11.33 -1.46
N LEU A 143 -22.31 -10.41 -1.39
CA LEU A 143 -22.15 -9.34 -2.38
C LEU A 143 -21.91 -9.89 -3.80
N ASN A 144 -21.02 -10.87 -3.94
CA ASN A 144 -20.75 -11.47 -5.26
C ASN A 144 -21.94 -12.30 -5.77
N LEU A 145 -22.66 -12.99 -4.89
CA LEU A 145 -23.87 -13.73 -5.24
C LEU A 145 -24.97 -12.79 -5.72
N THR A 146 -25.15 -11.64 -5.05
CA THR A 146 -26.07 -10.57 -5.48
C THR A 146 -25.71 -10.07 -6.88
N ALA A 147 -24.43 -9.84 -7.16
CA ALA A 147 -23.97 -9.48 -8.51
C ALA A 147 -24.23 -10.58 -9.55
N ALA A 148 -24.05 -11.86 -9.18
CA ALA A 148 -24.37 -12.98 -10.05
C ALA A 148 -25.87 -13.07 -10.34
N GLN A 149 -26.72 -12.84 -9.33
CA GLN A 149 -28.18 -12.79 -9.46
C GLN A 149 -28.61 -11.64 -10.37
N GLN A 150 -28.07 -10.43 -10.19
CA GLN A 150 -28.35 -9.28 -11.04
C GLN A 150 -27.97 -9.55 -12.51
N PHE A 151 -26.77 -10.09 -12.75
CA PHE A 151 -26.34 -10.47 -14.09
C PHE A 151 -27.24 -11.57 -14.68
N HIS A 152 -27.57 -12.60 -13.91
CA HIS A 152 -28.44 -13.67 -14.35
C HIS A 152 -29.86 -13.18 -14.65
N ALA A 153 -30.42 -12.29 -13.85
CA ALA A 153 -31.74 -11.70 -14.11
C ALA A 153 -31.76 -10.92 -15.43
N ARG A 154 -30.65 -10.26 -15.81
CA ARG A 154 -30.52 -9.52 -17.06
C ARG A 154 -30.24 -10.42 -18.27
N GLU A 155 -29.33 -11.39 -18.13
CA GLU A 155 -28.78 -12.16 -19.26
C GLU A 155 -29.30 -13.61 -19.35
N GLY A 156 -29.98 -14.10 -18.31
CA GLY A 156 -30.49 -15.48 -18.22
C GLY A 156 -29.40 -16.57 -18.09
N HIS A 157 -28.14 -16.19 -17.86
CA HIS A 157 -27.02 -17.13 -17.73
C HIS A 157 -25.84 -16.57 -16.92
N LEU A 158 -24.93 -17.43 -16.47
CA LEU A 158 -23.66 -17.04 -15.82
C LEU A 158 -22.41 -17.15 -16.72
N ARG A 159 -22.57 -16.95 -18.04
CA ARG A 159 -21.45 -16.86 -19.00
C ARG A 159 -20.83 -15.47 -19.02
N VAL A 160 -20.25 -15.08 -17.89
CA VAL A 160 -19.68 -13.74 -17.68
C VAL A 160 -18.27 -13.66 -18.28
N PRO A 161 -17.96 -12.67 -19.16
CA PRO A 161 -16.60 -12.44 -19.64
C PRO A 161 -15.64 -12.15 -18.47
N ARG A 162 -14.40 -12.66 -18.52
CA ARG A 162 -13.43 -12.55 -17.41
C ARG A 162 -13.22 -11.12 -16.88
N LYS A 163 -13.22 -10.14 -17.78
CA LYS A 163 -12.98 -8.72 -17.48
C LYS A 163 -14.25 -7.97 -17.06
N HIS A 164 -15.42 -8.61 -17.10
CA HIS A 164 -16.69 -7.98 -16.76
C HIS A 164 -16.74 -7.56 -15.29
N ALA A 165 -17.24 -6.36 -15.07
CA ALA A 165 -17.54 -5.81 -13.76
C ALA A 165 -19.04 -5.49 -13.70
N GLU A 166 -19.70 -6.01 -12.66
CA GLU A 166 -21.11 -5.78 -12.40
C GLU A 166 -21.26 -4.63 -11.41
N HIS A 167 -22.19 -3.72 -11.67
CA HIS A 167 -22.44 -2.52 -10.88
C HIS A 167 -23.72 -2.71 -10.08
N LEU A 168 -23.62 -2.83 -8.75
CA LEU A 168 -24.78 -2.97 -7.87
C LEU A 168 -25.26 -1.60 -7.40
N GLU A 169 -26.58 -1.35 -7.46
CA GLU A 169 -27.18 -0.12 -6.94
C GLU A 169 -27.14 -0.12 -5.39
N SER A 170 -26.73 1.02 -4.83
CA SER A 170 -26.28 1.17 -3.45
C SER A 170 -27.42 1.44 -2.46
N GLU A 171 -28.41 0.56 -2.35
CA GLU A 171 -29.41 0.69 -1.28
C GLU A 171 -29.08 -0.18 -0.05
N ASP A 172 -28.41 -1.34 -0.21
CA ASP A 172 -28.18 -2.30 0.90
C ASP A 172 -26.72 -2.79 1.04
N ALA A 173 -25.78 -2.19 0.33
CA ALA A 173 -24.37 -2.61 0.40
C ALA A 173 -23.67 -2.08 1.66
N LEU A 174 -23.96 -2.72 2.80
CA LEU A 174 -23.22 -2.71 4.07
C LEU A 174 -22.17 -1.60 4.20
N SER A 175 -22.59 -0.51 4.84
CA SER A 175 -21.78 0.60 5.31
C SER A 175 -20.44 0.10 5.90
N GLY A 176 -19.36 0.30 5.16
CA GLY A 176 -18.05 -0.20 5.56
C GLY A 176 -16.88 0.30 4.71
N ARG A 177 -17.01 1.45 4.02
CA ARG A 177 -15.87 2.11 3.40
C ARG A 177 -15.95 3.64 3.50
N GLN A 178 -14.87 4.23 3.99
CA GLN A 178 -14.52 5.62 3.72
C GLN A 178 -14.19 5.80 2.24
N GLY A 179 -14.59 6.95 1.71
CA GLY A 179 -14.46 7.33 0.30
C GLY A 179 -15.84 7.61 -0.26
N GLY A 180 -16.36 8.81 0.05
CA GLY A 180 -17.66 9.29 -0.38
C GLY A 180 -17.79 9.32 -1.90
N ALA A 181 -18.22 8.19 -2.46
CA ALA A 181 -18.84 8.13 -3.77
C ALA A 181 -20.19 7.46 -3.55
N ASP A 182 -21.24 8.27 -3.46
CA ASP A 182 -22.58 7.83 -3.85
C ASP A 182 -22.46 7.25 -5.25
N GLY A 183 -22.30 5.93 -5.33
CA GLY A 183 -21.88 5.27 -6.55
C GLY A 183 -22.08 3.77 -6.45
N PRO A 184 -22.35 3.11 -7.58
CA PRO A 184 -22.66 1.70 -7.59
C PRO A 184 -21.47 0.87 -7.11
N VAL A 185 -21.73 -0.15 -6.31
CA VAL A 185 -20.69 -1.08 -5.86
C VAL A 185 -20.25 -1.95 -7.02
N VAL A 186 -18.99 -1.79 -7.43
CA VAL A 186 -18.41 -2.52 -8.57
C VAL A 186 -17.84 -3.86 -8.13
N VAL A 187 -18.44 -4.95 -8.63
CA VAL A 187 -18.02 -6.33 -8.39
C VAL A 187 -17.34 -6.87 -9.64
N LYS A 188 -16.09 -7.36 -9.52
CA LYS A 188 -15.36 -8.01 -10.64
C LYS A 188 -15.90 -9.43 -10.91
N LEU A 189 -17.16 -9.53 -11.29
CA LEU A 189 -17.95 -10.76 -11.37
C LEU A 189 -17.28 -11.82 -12.26
N GLY A 190 -16.74 -11.42 -13.42
CA GLY A 190 -16.09 -12.36 -14.33
C GLY A 190 -14.84 -13.03 -13.74
N THR A 191 -14.05 -12.26 -12.99
CA THR A 191 -12.87 -12.79 -12.31
C THR A 191 -13.25 -13.65 -11.11
N TRP A 192 -14.30 -13.26 -10.37
CA TRP A 192 -14.80 -14.05 -9.25
C TRP A 192 -15.34 -15.41 -9.70
N LEU A 193 -16.21 -15.47 -10.72
CA LEU A 193 -16.74 -16.73 -11.25
C LEU A 193 -15.64 -17.64 -11.79
N ASP A 194 -14.62 -17.10 -12.46
CA ASP A 194 -13.46 -17.89 -12.90
C ASP A 194 -12.70 -18.53 -11.72
N ASN A 195 -12.48 -17.76 -10.64
CA ASN A 195 -11.83 -18.27 -9.44
C ASN A 195 -12.69 -19.32 -8.72
N VAL A 196 -14.01 -19.15 -8.70
CA VAL A 196 -14.95 -20.11 -8.14
C VAL A 196 -14.91 -21.43 -8.91
N ARG A 197 -14.94 -21.41 -10.26
CA ARG A 197 -14.78 -22.61 -11.10
C ARG A 197 -13.48 -23.35 -10.82
N LYS A 198 -12.36 -22.63 -10.78
CA LYS A 198 -11.04 -23.21 -10.47
C LYS A 198 -10.96 -23.87 -9.10
N ARG A 199 -11.82 -23.46 -8.17
CA ARG A 199 -11.87 -23.95 -6.79
C ARG A 199 -13.13 -24.75 -6.49
N ALA A 200 -13.84 -25.23 -7.51
CA ALA A 200 -15.12 -25.93 -7.39
C ALA A 200 -15.05 -27.10 -6.40
N ALA A 201 -13.98 -27.89 -6.46
CA ALA A 201 -13.77 -29.05 -5.59
C ALA A 201 -13.62 -28.71 -4.10
N LYS A 202 -13.35 -27.45 -3.77
CA LYS A 202 -13.17 -26.95 -2.39
C LYS A 202 -14.34 -26.06 -1.94
N LEU A 203 -15.37 -25.92 -2.77
CA LEU A 203 -16.50 -25.05 -2.46
C LEU A 203 -17.47 -25.77 -1.52
N PRO A 204 -17.91 -25.12 -0.42
CA PRO A 204 -18.98 -25.67 0.42
C PRO A 204 -20.23 -26.00 -0.40
N GLU A 205 -20.93 -27.06 -0.02
CA GLU A 205 -22.11 -27.56 -0.75
C GLU A 205 -23.18 -26.48 -0.95
N GLN A 206 -23.53 -25.72 0.11
CA GLN A 206 -24.51 -24.63 0.01
C GLN A 206 -24.12 -23.60 -1.07
N ARG A 207 -22.85 -23.19 -1.11
CA ARG A 207 -22.34 -22.21 -2.07
C ARG A 207 -22.34 -22.73 -3.51
N ARG A 208 -22.17 -24.04 -3.66
CA ARG A 208 -22.29 -24.72 -4.95
C ARG A 208 -23.74 -24.70 -5.41
N THR A 209 -24.67 -25.07 -4.53
CA THR A 209 -26.12 -25.04 -4.76
C THR A 209 -26.61 -23.64 -5.15
N ASP A 210 -26.17 -22.59 -4.45
CA ASP A 210 -26.55 -21.19 -4.76
C ASP A 210 -26.22 -20.82 -6.21
N LEU A 211 -25.06 -21.27 -6.71
CA LEU A 211 -24.62 -21.01 -8.08
C LEU A 211 -25.27 -21.94 -9.10
N ASP A 212 -25.53 -23.20 -8.73
CA ASP A 212 -26.26 -24.16 -9.57
C ASP A 212 -27.69 -23.68 -9.85
N GLN A 213 -28.35 -23.06 -8.88
CA GLN A 213 -29.67 -22.42 -9.06
C GLN A 213 -29.65 -21.28 -10.09
N LEU A 214 -28.49 -20.64 -10.29
CA LEU A 214 -28.26 -19.62 -11.31
C LEU A 214 -27.74 -20.20 -12.64
N GLY A 215 -27.80 -21.53 -12.81
CA GLY A 215 -27.35 -22.21 -14.03
C GLY A 215 -25.84 -22.19 -14.22
N MET A 216 -25.07 -22.11 -13.13
CA MET A 216 -23.61 -22.12 -13.19
C MET A 216 -23.10 -23.40 -13.88
N ARG A 217 -22.16 -23.21 -14.81
CA ARG A 217 -21.38 -24.30 -15.39
C ARG A 217 -20.00 -24.30 -14.76
N TRP A 218 -19.65 -25.44 -14.17
CA TRP A 218 -18.39 -25.69 -13.46
C TRP A 218 -17.24 -25.96 -14.42
#